data_AF-B2A0B4-F1
#
_entry.id   AF-B2A0B4-F1
#
_cell.length_a   1.000
_cell.length_b   1.000
_cell.length_c   1.000
_cell.angle_alpha   90.00
_cell.angle_beta   90.00
_cell.angle_gamma   90.00
#
_symmetry.space_group_name_H-M   'P 1'
#
loop_
_entity.id
_entity.type
_entity.pdbx_description
1 polymer ?
#
loop_
_entity_poly.entity_id
_entity_poly.type
_entity_poly.pdbx_seq_one_letter_code
_entity_poly.pdbx_strand_id
1 'polypeptide(L)'
;MKPEQTAWLRLTTAARQVRDDRETAAPYGFATRVAARAMAGPKISAEALFERFSWRALGLAGLLALISVATNYSAVASSNDDDVFANDVVVTELFDLY
;
A
#
# COMPACT_ATOMS: atom_id res chain seq x y z
N MET A 1 1.09 -30.21 12.26
CA MET A 1 2.13 -29.26 12.73
C MET A 1 3.49 -29.92 12.52
N LYS A 2 4.44 -29.21 11.94
CA LYS A 2 5.75 -29.79 11.59
C LYS A 2 6.61 -29.94 12.86
N PRO A 3 7.34 -31.05 13.04
CA PRO A 3 8.09 -31.33 14.27
C PRO A 3 9.14 -30.24 14.58
N GLU A 4 9.71 -29.59 13.56
CA GLU A 4 10.65 -28.48 13.77
C GLU A 4 10.01 -27.26 14.46
N GLN A 5 8.73 -26.99 14.22
CA GLN A 5 8.01 -25.87 14.84
C GLN A 5 7.78 -26.11 16.33
N THR A 6 7.50 -27.35 16.72
CA THR A 6 7.28 -27.73 18.12
C THR A 6 8.56 -27.67 18.94
N ALA A 7 9.70 -28.08 18.36
CA ALA A 7 11.01 -27.94 19.00
C ALA A 7 11.38 -26.46 19.21
N TRP A 8 11.16 -25.63 18.20
CA TRP A 8 11.40 -24.18 18.29
C TRP A 8 10.52 -23.50 19.34
N LEU A 9 9.23 -23.82 19.40
CA LEU A 9 8.30 -23.30 20.41
C LEU A 9 8.72 -23.68 21.83
N ARG A 10 9.19 -24.91 22.05
CA ARG A 10 9.71 -25.34 23.36
C ARG A 10 10.95 -24.57 23.77
N LEU A 11 11.91 -24.39 22.86
CA LEU A 11 13.14 -23.64 23.13
C LEU A 11 12.83 -22.17 23.44
N THR A 12 11.96 -21.53 22.65
CA THR A 12 11.56 -20.13 22.87
C THR A 12 10.78 -19.93 24.17
N THR A 13 9.95 -20.89 24.55
CA THR A 13 9.22 -20.86 25.83
C THR A 13 10.18 -21.02 27.01
N ALA A 14 11.13 -21.96 26.94
CA ALA A 14 12.15 -22.14 27.97
C ALA A 14 13.05 -20.90 28.11
N ALA A 15 13.45 -20.30 27.00
CA ALA A 15 14.27 -19.09 26.99
C ALA A 15 13.55 -17.89 27.65
N ARG A 16 12.22 -17.79 27.50
CA ARG A 16 11.41 -16.73 28.14
C ARG A 16 11.19 -16.92 29.64
N GLN A 17 11.31 -18.16 30.14
CA GLN A 17 11.14 -18.47 31.56
C GLN A 17 12.41 -18.23 32.38
N VAL A 18 13.55 -18.02 31.73
CA VAL A 18 14.80 -17.66 32.42
C VAL A 18 14.65 -16.27 33.02
N ARG A 19 14.84 -16.17 34.33
CA ARG A 19 14.88 -14.89 35.05
C ARG A 19 16.07 -14.09 34.52
N ASP A 20 15.81 -12.89 34.02
CA ASP A 20 16.87 -12.00 33.54
C ASP A 20 17.54 -11.33 34.74
N ASP A 21 18.52 -12.02 35.32
CA ASP A 21 19.34 -11.52 36.44
C ASP A 21 20.50 -10.62 35.98
N ARG A 22 20.48 -10.18 34.71
CA ARG A 22 21.50 -9.26 34.20
C ARG A 22 21.31 -7.89 34.85
N GLU A 23 22.42 -7.37 35.37
CA GLU A 23 22.52 -6.03 35.91
C GLU A 23 21.99 -5.03 34.86
N THR A 24 20.80 -4.49 35.10
CA THR A 24 20.04 -3.67 34.16
C THR A 24 20.57 -2.23 34.10
N ALA A 25 21.60 -1.94 34.89
CA ALA A 25 22.31 -0.68 34.85
C ALA A 25 23.02 -0.57 33.50
N ALA A 26 22.45 0.28 32.64
CA ALA A 26 23.08 0.60 31.37
C ALA A 26 24.54 1.07 31.65
N PRO A 27 25.55 0.51 30.97
CA PRO A 27 26.93 0.91 31.18
C PRO A 27 27.09 2.43 31.08
N TYR A 28 27.97 3.01 31.90
CA TYR A 28 28.19 4.45 31.89
C TYR A 28 28.47 4.95 30.45
N GLY A 29 27.74 5.97 30.02
CA GLY A 29 27.82 6.48 28.64
C GLY A 29 27.02 5.70 27.59
N PHE A 30 26.21 4.70 27.97
CA PHE A 30 25.26 4.03 27.06
C PHE A 30 24.27 5.03 26.45
N ALA A 31 23.67 5.89 27.28
CA ALA A 31 22.76 6.94 26.81
C ALA A 31 23.44 7.86 25.79
N THR A 32 24.69 8.23 26.04
CA THR A 32 25.49 9.06 25.12
C THR A 32 25.80 8.35 23.81
N ARG A 33 26.13 7.05 23.85
CA ARG A 33 26.36 6.24 22.63
C ARG A 33 25.07 6.03 21.84
N VAL A 34 23.93 5.86 22.51
CA VAL A 34 22.61 5.77 21.86
C VAL A 34 22.25 7.11 21.22
N ALA A 35 22.43 8.22 21.92
CA ALA A 35 22.19 9.56 21.38
C ALA A 35 23.12 9.87 20.20
N ALA A 36 24.41 9.56 20.32
CA ALA A 36 25.37 9.72 19.23
C ALA A 36 25.01 8.85 18.01
N ARG A 37 24.58 7.60 18.23
CA ARG A 37 24.15 6.70 17.14
C ARG A 37 22.84 7.13 16.50
N ALA A 38 21.92 7.69 17.27
CA ALA A 38 20.67 8.25 16.75
C ALA A 38 20.95 9.51 15.90
N MET A 39 21.86 10.37 16.34
CA MET A 39 22.27 11.56 15.57
C MET A 39 23.17 11.24 14.37
N ALA A 40 23.95 10.15 14.45
CA ALA A 40 24.78 9.64 13.35
C ALA A 40 24.03 8.71 12.40
N GLY A 41 22.75 8.43 12.66
CA GLY A 41 21.90 7.67 11.76
C GLY A 41 21.83 8.35 10.38
N PRO A 42 21.61 7.58 9.29
CA PRO A 42 21.45 8.17 7.97
C PRO A 42 20.39 9.26 8.06
N LYS A 43 20.75 10.50 7.73
CA LYS A 43 19.79 11.58 7.55
C LYS A 43 18.87 11.09 6.44
N ILE A 44 17.71 10.57 6.78
CA ILE A 44 16.72 10.17 5.79
C ILE A 44 16.38 11.46 5.06
N SER A 45 16.93 11.63 3.86
CA SER A 45 16.67 12.79 3.04
C SER A 45 15.16 12.86 2.82
N ALA A 46 14.58 14.05 3.02
CA ALA A 46 13.15 14.25 2.81
C ALA A 46 12.75 13.77 1.39
N GLU A 47 13.65 13.86 0.44
CA GLU A 47 13.57 13.31 -0.92
C GLU A 47 13.25 11.80 -0.95
N ALA A 48 13.90 10.99 -0.11
CA ALA A 48 13.64 9.55 -0.02
C ALA A 48 12.27 9.24 0.63
N LEU A 49 11.75 10.16 1.46
CA LEU A 49 10.39 10.07 2.01
C LEU A 49 9.35 10.45 0.95
N PHE A 50 9.61 11.52 0.19
CA PHE A 50 8.74 11.93 -0.92
C PHE A 50 8.69 10.91 -2.03
N GLU A 51 9.79 10.21 -2.32
CA GLU A 51 9.82 9.15 -3.31
C GLU A 51 8.85 8.02 -2.93
N ARG A 52 8.88 7.56 -1.67
CA ARG A 52 7.95 6.54 -1.18
C ARG A 52 6.51 7.03 -1.06
N PHE A 53 6.32 8.30 -0.71
CA PHE A 53 5.00 8.88 -0.54
C PHE A 53 4.32 9.14 -1.88
N SER A 54 5.07 9.58 -2.90
CA SER A 54 4.58 9.86 -4.25
C SER A 54 4.02 8.62 -4.91
N TRP A 55 4.66 7.46 -4.74
CA TRP A 55 4.14 6.19 -5.28
C TRP A 55 2.82 5.77 -4.63
N ARG A 56 2.66 6.01 -3.32
CA ARG A 56 1.41 5.71 -2.61
C ARG A 56 0.30 6.68 -3.00
N ALA A 57 0.62 7.98 -3.12
CA ALA A 57 -0.31 9.00 -3.57
C ALA A 57 -0.76 8.77 -5.02
N LEU A 58 0.16 8.43 -5.92
CA LEU A 58 -0.15 8.09 -7.31
C LEU A 58 -1.05 6.85 -7.40
N GLY A 59 -0.74 5.82 -6.61
CA GLY A 59 -1.58 4.63 -6.50
C GLY A 59 -2.99 4.95 -6.00
N LEU A 60 -3.12 5.80 -4.97
CA LEU A 60 -4.43 6.23 -4.46
C LEU A 60 -5.21 7.03 -5.51
N ALA A 61 -4.56 7.97 -6.19
CA ALA A 61 -5.19 8.78 -7.23
C ALA A 61 -5.66 7.93 -8.40
N GLY A 62 -4.84 6.97 -8.85
CA GLY A 62 -5.21 6.03 -9.91
C GLY A 62 -6.38 5.14 -9.52
N LEU A 63 -6.38 4.62 -8.29
CA LEU A 63 -7.48 3.81 -7.77
C LEU A 63 -8.77 4.63 -7.66
N LEU A 64 -8.68 5.87 -7.18
CA LEU A 64 -9.83 6.77 -7.10
C LEU A 64 -10.39 7.13 -8.48
N ALA A 65 -9.52 7.35 -9.47
CA ALA A 65 -9.92 7.56 -10.86
C ALA A 65 -10.64 6.33 -11.43
N LEU A 66 -10.13 5.12 -11.20
CA LEU A 66 -10.78 3.88 -11.63
C LEU A 66 -12.15 3.69 -10.97
N ILE A 67 -12.28 3.99 -9.68
CA ILE A 67 -13.57 3.95 -8.98
C ILE A 67 -14.55 4.94 -9.61
N SER A 68 -14.10 6.18 -9.86
CA SER A 68 -14.94 7.22 -10.46
C SER A 68 -15.41 6.86 -11.86
N VAL A 69 -14.55 6.22 -12.66
CA VAL A 69 -14.92 5.71 -13.99
C VAL A 69 -15.89 4.55 -13.84
N ALA A 70 -15.63 3.58 -12.95
CA ALA A 70 -16.51 2.43 -12.75
C ALA A 70 -17.91 2.83 -12.28
N THR A 71 -18.03 3.83 -11.40
CA THR A 71 -19.34 4.33 -10.95
C THR A 71 -20.06 5.14 -12.04
N ASN A 72 -19.34 5.89 -12.86
CA ASN A 72 -19.93 6.59 -14.01
C ASN A 72 -20.13 5.68 -15.23
N TYR A 73 -19.55 4.48 -15.26
CA TYR A 73 -19.58 3.62 -16.43
C TYR A 73 -21.01 3.25 -16.80
N SER A 74 -21.90 2.98 -15.84
CA SER A 74 -23.32 2.71 -16.13
C SER A 74 -24.06 3.94 -16.68
N ALA A 75 -23.71 5.15 -16.22
CA ALA A 75 -24.33 6.38 -16.72
C ALA A 75 -23.84 6.71 -18.14
N VAL A 76 -22.53 6.60 -18.37
CA VAL A 76 -21.90 6.83 -19.68
C VAL A 76 -22.32 5.76 -20.68
N ALA A 77 -22.33 4.48 -20.30
CA ALA A 77 -22.73 3.38 -21.17
C ALA A 77 -24.22 3.47 -21.55
N SER A 78 -25.10 3.89 -20.61
CA SER A 78 -26.52 4.11 -20.93
C SER A 78 -26.72 5.25 -21.93
N SER A 79 -26.00 6.37 -21.79
CA SER A 79 -26.06 7.47 -22.77
C SER A 79 -25.46 7.07 -24.14
N ASN A 80 -24.45 6.21 -24.14
CA ASN A 80 -23.77 5.80 -25.35
C ASN A 80 -24.57 4.75 -26.14
N ASP A 81 -25.36 3.90 -25.48
CA ASP A 81 -26.30 3.00 -26.16
C ASP A 81 -27.38 3.83 -26.88
N ASP A 82 -28.01 4.79 -26.21
CA ASP A 82 -29.06 5.64 -26.81
C ASP A 82 -28.55 6.42 -28.04
N ASP A 83 -27.31 6.95 -27.98
CA ASP A 83 -26.68 7.65 -29.12
C ASP A 83 -26.27 6.68 -30.25
N VAL A 84 -25.80 5.47 -29.94
CA VAL A 84 -25.42 4.47 -30.96
C VAL A 84 -26.64 3.96 -31.72
N PHE A 85 -27.76 3.67 -31.03
CA PHE A 85 -29.02 3.27 -31.69
C PHE A 85 -29.62 4.41 -32.53
N ALA A 86 -29.55 5.66 -32.07
CA ALA A 86 -30.04 6.81 -32.83
C ALA A 86 -29.22 7.03 -34.12
N ASN A 87 -27.89 6.88 -34.07
CA ASN A 87 -27.04 7.01 -35.25
C ASN A 87 -27.25 5.87 -36.25
N ASP A 88 -27.42 4.63 -35.79
CA ASP A 88 -27.65 3.48 -36.67
C ASP A 88 -28.98 3.57 -37.43
N VAL A 89 -30.05 4.01 -36.74
CA VAL A 89 -31.37 4.26 -37.36
C VAL A 89 -31.30 5.39 -38.40
N VAL A 90 -30.64 6.52 -38.07
CA VAL A 90 -30.52 7.66 -39.00
C VAL A 90 -29.70 7.31 -40.24
N VAL A 91 -28.61 6.54 -40.08
CA VAL A 91 -27.79 6.08 -41.21
C VAL A 91 -28.59 5.13 -42.10
N THR A 92 -29.37 4.23 -41.50
CA THR A 92 -30.20 3.28 -42.25
C THR A 92 -31.29 4.00 -43.06
N GLU A 93 -31.99 4.96 -42.46
CA GLU A 93 -33.01 5.79 -43.14
C GLU A 93 -32.41 6.62 -44.29
N LEU A 94 -31.17 7.07 -44.16
CA LEU A 94 -30.48 7.86 -45.19
C LEU A 94 -30.05 6.99 -46.38
N PHE A 95 -29.71 5.72 -46.16
CA PHE A 95 -29.44 4.76 -47.23
C PHE A 95 -30.70 4.28 -47.95
N ASP A 96 -31.86 4.25 -47.29
CA ASP A 96 -33.13 3.82 -47.90
C ASP A 96 -33.76 4.91 -48.81
N LEU A 97 -33.27 6.14 -48.72
CA LEU A 97 -33.71 7.30 -49.50
C LEU A 97 -32.96 7.52 -50.82
N TYR A 98 -31.95 6.69 -51.15
CA TYR A 98 -31.14 6.77 -52.36
C TYR A 98 -31.22 5.48 -53.19
#